data_AF-A0A0L9YBX6-F1
#
_entry.id   AF-A0A0L9YBX6-F1
#
_cell.length_a   1.000
_cell.length_b   1.000
_cell.length_c   1.000
_cell.angle_alpha   90.00
_cell.angle_beta   90.00
_cell.angle_gamma   90.00
#
_symmetry.space_group_name_H-M   'P 1'
#
loop_
_entity.id
_entity.type
_entity.pdbx_description
1 polymer ?
#
loop_
_entity_poly.entity_id
_entity_poly.type
_entity_poly.pdbx_seq_one_letter_code
_entity_poly.pdbx_strand_id
1 'polypeptide(L)'
;MESSLKRGITSFQLKLLGLILMTFDHMGAFLSVQTPVWFGWLGRPVATIFLFVSAEGYYYTRNKKNYISRLLIGYWIMNIGNYLLTRFVPVDGVELYANIFGGLFYGVLYMYLYDSLKNSIKDKNITSIIINIIAIIIPFILSFLVTYLMNYNISLGILAFNIIPTPLIVEGGIMYIAMALVFHIFKDKKYFKIFFIAIISIFVFITSISLGDIFTLNYQWMMIFSIIPISLYNGKKGKSNKYLFYIYYPLHIYTLYLISYFIL
;
A
#
# COMPACT_ATOMS: atom_id res chain seq x y z
N MET A 1 38.40 8.20 -3.74
CA MET A 1 37.66 7.56 -4.84
C MET A 1 37.70 6.07 -4.58
N GLU A 2 36.66 5.51 -3.96
CA GLU A 2 36.40 4.07 -3.92
C GLU A 2 34.90 3.91 -3.63
N SER A 3 34.10 3.99 -4.70
CA SER A 3 32.69 3.62 -4.62
C SER A 3 32.64 2.09 -4.52
N SER A 4 32.84 1.55 -3.32
CA SER A 4 32.58 0.13 -3.11
C SER A 4 31.15 -0.14 -3.56
N LEU A 5 31.02 -0.97 -4.60
CA LEU A 5 29.74 -1.45 -5.07
C LEU A 5 29.14 -2.25 -3.91
N LYS A 6 28.34 -1.59 -3.05
CA LYS A 6 27.51 -2.28 -2.06
C LYS A 6 26.73 -3.37 -2.81
N ARG A 7 27.14 -4.63 -2.62
CA ARG A 7 26.47 -5.81 -3.19
C ARG A 7 25.03 -5.81 -2.67
N GLY A 8 24.08 -6.13 -3.55
CA GLY A 8 22.65 -6.13 -3.23
C GLY A 8 21.79 -5.47 -4.30
N ILE A 9 20.48 -5.42 -4.07
CA ILE A 9 19.48 -4.90 -5.00
C ILE A 9 19.14 -3.44 -4.71
N THR A 10 18.86 -2.69 -5.77
CA THR A 10 18.48 -1.27 -5.70
C THR A 10 16.99 -1.10 -5.44
N SER A 11 16.56 0.11 -5.04
CA SER A 11 15.15 0.46 -4.89
C SER A 11 14.36 0.25 -6.19
N PHE A 12 14.97 0.54 -7.35
CA PHE A 12 14.36 0.26 -8.65
C PHE A 12 14.11 -1.24 -8.88
N GLN A 13 15.08 -2.09 -8.54
CA GLN A 13 14.95 -3.55 -8.67
C GLN A 13 13.91 -4.12 -7.68
N LEU A 14 13.84 -3.57 -6.46
CA LEU A 14 12.79 -3.91 -5.50
C LEU A 14 11.39 -3.62 -6.05
N LYS A 15 11.20 -2.45 -6.66
CA LYS A 15 9.93 -2.11 -7.29
C LYS A 15 9.62 -3.04 -8.45
N LEU A 16 10.61 -3.35 -9.30
CA LEU A 16 10.40 -4.27 -10.42
C LEU A 16 10.00 -5.68 -9.95
N LEU A 17 10.65 -6.19 -8.91
CA LEU A 17 10.26 -7.44 -8.26
C LEU A 17 8.82 -7.36 -7.74
N GLY A 18 8.48 -6.27 -7.06
CA GLY A 18 7.11 -6.01 -6.59
C GLY A 18 6.09 -6.00 -7.73
N LEU A 19 6.43 -5.40 -8.88
CA LEU A 19 5.55 -5.37 -10.06
C LEU A 19 5.26 -6.78 -10.56
N ILE A 20 6.30 -7.59 -10.75
CA ILE A 20 6.16 -8.96 -11.24
C ILE A 20 5.29 -9.80 -10.29
N LEU A 21 5.59 -9.75 -8.99
CA LEU A 21 4.84 -10.49 -7.97
C LEU A 21 3.37 -10.04 -7.90
N MET A 22 3.12 -8.74 -8.02
CA MET A 22 1.77 -8.16 -8.06
C MET A 22 0.99 -8.60 -9.29
N THR A 23 1.66 -8.75 -10.45
CA THR A 23 1.00 -9.26 -11.66
C THR A 23 0.44 -10.65 -11.43
N PHE A 24 1.21 -11.55 -10.81
CA PHE A 24 0.74 -12.90 -10.50
C PHE A 24 -0.45 -12.89 -9.54
N ASP A 25 -0.38 -12.10 -8.46
CA ASP A 25 -1.49 -11.95 -7.51
C ASP A 25 -2.78 -11.47 -8.18
N HIS A 26 -2.66 -10.42 -9.01
CA HIS A 26 -3.80 -9.85 -9.72
C HIS A 26 -4.31 -10.71 -10.87
N MET A 27 -3.45 -11.51 -11.51
CA MET A 27 -3.93 -12.55 -12.43
C MET A 27 -4.85 -13.52 -11.69
N GLY A 28 -4.53 -13.87 -10.45
CA GLY A 28 -5.39 -14.72 -9.65
C GLY A 28 -6.68 -14.07 -9.17
N ALA A 29 -6.67 -12.76 -8.96
CA ALA A 29 -7.83 -12.00 -8.47
C ALA A 29 -8.80 -11.54 -9.57
N PHE A 30 -8.30 -11.22 -10.77
CA PHE A 30 -9.08 -10.54 -11.80
C PHE A 30 -9.32 -11.32 -13.08
N LEU A 31 -8.64 -12.45 -13.30
CA LEU A 31 -9.00 -13.33 -14.41
C LEU A 31 -10.20 -14.19 -14.00
N SER A 32 -11.23 -14.27 -14.85
CA SER A 32 -12.40 -15.13 -14.71
C SER A 32 -12.12 -16.63 -14.84
N VAL A 33 -10.85 -17.01 -15.05
CA VAL A 33 -10.42 -18.42 -15.10
C VAL A 33 -9.86 -18.85 -13.76
N GLN A 34 -10.07 -20.12 -13.41
CA GLN A 34 -9.53 -20.69 -12.19
C GLN A 34 -7.99 -20.65 -12.22
N THR A 35 -7.41 -19.88 -11.31
CA THR A 35 -5.97 -19.78 -11.13
C THR A 35 -5.54 -20.57 -9.90
N PRO A 36 -4.31 -21.11 -9.88
CA PRO A 36 -3.77 -21.72 -8.68
C PRO A 36 -3.67 -20.71 -7.53
N VAL A 37 -4.08 -21.12 -6.33
CA VAL A 37 -4.08 -20.29 -5.11
C VAL A 37 -2.72 -19.63 -4.83
N TRP A 38 -1.61 -20.29 -5.22
CA TRP A 38 -0.27 -19.75 -5.02
C TRP A 38 0.02 -18.46 -5.79
N PHE A 39 -0.77 -18.11 -6.81
CA PHE A 39 -0.71 -16.79 -7.45
C PHE A 39 -0.91 -15.69 -6.39
N GLY A 40 -1.85 -15.88 -5.48
CA GLY A 40 -2.12 -14.96 -4.38
C GLY A 40 -0.97 -14.88 -3.36
N TRP A 41 -0.28 -16.00 -3.13
CA TRP A 41 0.85 -16.06 -2.18
C TRP A 41 1.98 -15.12 -2.59
N LEU A 42 2.23 -15.03 -3.90
CA LEU A 42 3.27 -14.16 -4.46
C LEU A 42 2.99 -12.68 -4.22
N GLY A 43 1.73 -12.27 -4.14
CA GLY A 43 1.33 -10.88 -3.90
C GLY A 43 1.52 -10.38 -2.48
N ARG A 44 1.47 -11.25 -1.47
CA ARG A 44 1.46 -10.82 -0.06
C ARG A 44 2.67 -9.98 0.36
N PRO A 45 3.91 -10.26 -0.12
CA PRO A 45 5.08 -9.43 0.16
C PRO A 45 5.05 -8.04 -0.49
N VAL A 46 4.27 -7.85 -1.56
CA VAL A 46 4.36 -6.71 -2.48
C VAL A 46 4.09 -5.39 -1.78
N ALA A 47 3.02 -5.30 -1.01
CA ALA A 47 2.66 -4.07 -0.32
C ALA A 47 3.73 -3.66 0.70
N THR A 48 4.28 -4.61 1.46
CA THR A 48 5.39 -4.33 2.41
C THR A 48 6.63 -3.82 1.68
N ILE A 49 6.95 -4.39 0.49
CA ILE A 49 8.04 -3.89 -0.36
C ILE A 49 7.76 -2.45 -0.82
N PHE A 50 6.55 -2.13 -1.28
CA PHE A 50 6.22 -0.79 -1.72
C PHE A 50 6.18 0.24 -0.58
N LEU A 51 5.73 -0.15 0.62
CA LEU A 51 5.78 0.70 1.82
C LEU A 51 7.24 0.98 2.20
N PHE A 52 8.08 -0.05 2.22
CA PHE A 52 9.51 0.09 2.48
C PHE A 52 10.18 1.06 1.51
N VAL A 53 9.95 0.85 0.20
CA VAL A 53 10.51 1.72 -0.83
C VAL A 53 9.90 3.12 -0.80
N SER A 54 8.66 3.28 -0.35
CA SER A 54 8.03 4.59 -0.16
C SER A 54 8.64 5.35 1.01
N ALA A 55 8.97 4.67 2.11
CA ALA A 55 9.71 5.25 3.24
C ALA A 55 11.12 5.71 2.82
N GLU A 56 11.85 4.87 2.06
CA GLU A 56 13.14 5.25 1.48
C GLU A 56 12.98 6.47 0.54
N GLY A 57 11.99 6.45 -0.35
CA GLY A 57 11.71 7.53 -1.27
C GLY A 57 11.33 8.84 -0.57
N TYR A 58 10.60 8.77 0.54
CA TYR A 58 10.20 9.90 1.36
C TYR A 58 11.42 10.65 1.92
N TYR A 59 12.45 9.93 2.37
CA TYR A 59 13.68 10.54 2.89
C TYR A 59 14.44 11.37 1.85
N TYR A 60 14.53 10.88 0.62
CA TYR A 60 15.26 11.56 -0.47
C TYR A 60 14.41 12.59 -1.21
N THR A 61 13.11 12.68 -0.94
CA THR A 61 12.21 13.58 -1.65
C THR A 61 12.32 15.00 -1.11
N ARG A 62 12.68 15.95 -1.99
CA ARG A 62 12.75 17.39 -1.65
C ARG A 62 11.36 18.00 -1.37
N ASN A 63 10.33 17.56 -2.07
CA ASN A 63 8.96 18.07 -1.91
C ASN A 63 7.99 16.94 -1.50
N LYS A 64 7.83 16.77 -0.18
CA LYS A 64 7.01 15.73 0.45
C LYS A 64 5.51 15.92 0.14
N LYS A 65 5.02 17.18 0.12
CA LYS A 65 3.62 17.50 -0.21
C LYS A 65 3.26 17.05 -1.63
N ASN A 66 4.13 17.30 -2.60
CA ASN A 66 3.93 16.82 -3.98
C ASN A 66 3.98 15.29 -4.09
N TYR A 67 4.68 14.60 -3.18
CA TYR A 67 4.67 13.14 -3.15
C TYR A 67 3.33 12.61 -2.63
N ILE A 68 2.85 13.16 -1.52
CA ILE A 68 1.54 12.84 -0.94
C ILE A 68 0.42 13.12 -1.96
N SER A 69 0.43 14.28 -2.62
CA SER A 69 -0.61 14.63 -3.60
C SER A 69 -0.66 13.69 -4.80
N ARG A 70 0.49 13.23 -5.31
CA ARG A 70 0.52 12.23 -6.39
C ARG A 70 -0.11 10.89 -5.98
N LEU A 71 0.05 10.48 -4.73
CA LEU A 71 -0.58 9.25 -4.22
C LEU A 71 -2.09 9.44 -4.08
N LEU A 72 -2.53 10.60 -3.57
CA LEU A 72 -3.96 10.92 -3.48
C LEU A 72 -4.63 11.02 -4.87
N ILE A 73 -3.98 11.66 -5.83
CA ILE A 73 -4.46 11.72 -7.21
C ILE A 73 -4.52 10.30 -7.81
N GLY A 74 -3.50 9.46 -7.55
CA GLY A 74 -3.51 8.06 -7.96
C GLY A 74 -4.68 7.27 -7.38
N TYR A 75 -5.01 7.51 -6.10
CA TYR A 75 -6.17 6.92 -5.43
C TYR A 75 -7.48 7.29 -6.14
N TRP A 76 -7.70 8.59 -6.43
CA TRP A 76 -8.91 9.04 -7.12
C TRP A 76 -9.00 8.55 -8.56
N ILE A 77 -7.90 8.61 -9.32
CA ILE A 77 -7.87 8.09 -10.70
C ILE A 77 -8.24 6.61 -10.70
N MET A 78 -7.68 5.83 -9.77
CA MET A 78 -7.97 4.40 -9.66
C MET A 78 -9.44 4.15 -9.31
N ASN A 79 -10.01 4.84 -8.31
CA ASN A 79 -11.40 4.66 -7.93
C ASN A 79 -12.38 5.09 -9.05
N ILE A 80 -12.09 6.18 -9.75
CA ILE A 80 -12.89 6.61 -10.90
C ILE A 80 -12.82 5.54 -12.00
N GLY A 81 -11.64 5.05 -12.34
CA GLY A 81 -11.49 4.01 -13.36
C GLY A 81 -12.15 2.69 -12.97
N ASN A 82 -12.02 2.25 -11.71
CA ASN A 82 -12.72 1.08 -11.17
C ASN A 82 -14.24 1.26 -11.27
N TYR A 83 -14.76 2.41 -10.84
CA TYR A 83 -16.18 2.72 -10.92
C TYR A 83 -16.71 2.70 -12.36
N LEU A 84 -16.00 3.33 -13.30
CA LEU A 84 -16.38 3.37 -14.70
C LEU A 84 -16.34 1.97 -15.34
N LEU A 85 -15.27 1.20 -15.11
CA LEU A 85 -15.14 -0.15 -15.67
C LEU A 85 -16.23 -1.09 -15.15
N THR A 86 -16.45 -1.15 -13.83
CA THR A 86 -17.52 -1.97 -13.25
C THR A 86 -18.91 -1.56 -13.74
N ARG A 87 -19.11 -0.28 -14.05
CA ARG A 87 -20.40 0.23 -14.55
C ARG A 87 -20.67 -0.09 -16.01
N PHE A 88 -19.64 0.00 -16.87
CA PHE A 88 -19.79 -0.15 -18.33
C PHE A 88 -19.40 -1.52 -18.86
N VAL A 89 -18.55 -2.25 -18.15
CA VAL A 89 -17.98 -3.54 -18.56
C VAL A 89 -18.09 -4.52 -17.37
N PRO A 90 -19.30 -4.83 -16.87
CA PRO A 90 -19.44 -5.73 -15.73
C PRO A 90 -18.97 -7.14 -16.09
N VAL A 91 -18.25 -7.77 -15.15
CA VAL A 91 -17.72 -9.13 -15.26
C VAL A 91 -18.23 -9.92 -14.06
N ASP A 92 -19.08 -10.92 -14.30
CA ASP A 92 -19.68 -11.71 -13.22
C ASP A 92 -18.60 -12.43 -12.40
N GLY A 93 -18.67 -12.28 -11.07
CA GLY A 93 -17.73 -12.88 -10.13
C GLY A 93 -16.38 -12.18 -9.99
N VAL A 94 -16.14 -11.07 -10.70
CA VAL A 94 -14.89 -10.30 -10.61
C VAL A 94 -15.16 -8.88 -10.10
N GLU A 95 -14.67 -8.57 -8.90
CA GLU A 95 -14.83 -7.26 -8.27
C GLU A 95 -13.57 -6.39 -8.43
N LEU A 96 -13.71 -5.19 -8.99
CA LEU A 96 -12.64 -4.19 -9.06
C LEU A 96 -12.61 -3.27 -7.83
N TYR A 97 -11.87 -3.67 -6.80
CA TYR A 97 -11.69 -2.87 -5.58
C TYR A 97 -10.24 -2.53 -5.25
N ALA A 98 -9.25 -3.10 -5.94
CA ALA A 98 -7.83 -2.91 -5.59
C ALA A 98 -7.38 -1.45 -5.77
N ASN A 99 -6.74 -0.90 -4.73
CA ASN A 99 -6.24 0.46 -4.73
C ASN A 99 -5.12 0.69 -3.70
N ILE A 100 -3.91 0.22 -4.03
CA ILE A 100 -2.72 0.36 -3.17
C ILE A 100 -2.32 1.83 -2.93
N PHE A 101 -2.75 2.75 -3.81
CA PHE A 101 -2.43 4.17 -3.64
C PHE A 101 -3.01 4.74 -2.34
N GLY A 102 -4.17 4.26 -1.88
CA GLY A 102 -4.75 4.68 -0.61
C GLY A 102 -3.87 4.31 0.59
N GLY A 103 -3.40 3.05 0.64
CA GLY A 103 -2.49 2.57 1.68
C GLY A 103 -1.14 3.31 1.67
N LEU A 104 -0.55 3.52 0.48
CA LEU A 104 0.70 4.26 0.33
C LEU A 104 0.53 5.75 0.66
N PHE A 105 -0.59 6.37 0.27
CA PHE A 105 -0.92 7.75 0.62
C PHE A 105 -0.90 7.94 2.13
N TYR A 106 -1.59 7.08 2.87
CA TYR A 106 -1.61 7.16 4.32
C TYR A 106 -0.26 6.84 4.95
N GLY A 107 0.47 5.85 4.45
CA GLY A 107 1.84 5.58 4.89
C GLY A 107 2.72 6.82 4.79
N VAL A 108 2.74 7.50 3.63
CA VAL A 108 3.55 8.71 3.41
C VAL A 108 3.01 9.93 4.16
N LEU A 109 1.69 10.09 4.26
CA LEU A 109 1.06 11.16 5.03
C LEU A 109 1.45 11.06 6.51
N TYR A 110 1.41 9.87 7.10
CA TYR A 110 1.73 9.69 8.52
C TYR A 110 3.24 9.84 8.79
N MET A 111 4.11 9.44 7.87
CA MET A 111 5.53 9.79 7.94
C MET A 111 5.74 11.32 7.95
N TYR A 112 4.97 12.06 7.14
CA TYR A 112 4.98 13.52 7.11
C TYR A 112 4.45 14.17 8.38
N LEU A 113 3.31 13.71 8.88
CA LEU A 113 2.72 14.20 10.12
C LEU A 113 3.61 13.90 11.33
N TYR A 114 4.27 12.74 11.36
CA TYR A 114 5.24 12.40 12.39
C TYR A 114 6.42 13.40 12.42
N ASP A 115 7.05 13.67 11.27
CA ASP A 115 8.16 14.64 11.19
C ASP A 115 7.70 16.05 11.58
N SER A 116 6.54 16.47 11.08
CA SER A 116 5.95 17.78 11.34
C SER A 116 5.62 17.97 12.83
N LEU A 117 5.01 16.97 13.45
CA LEU A 117 4.69 16.98 14.88
C LEU A 117 5.97 17.00 15.73
N LYS A 118 6.95 16.17 15.40
CA LYS A 118 8.25 16.12 16.10
C LYS A 118 8.95 17.48 16.08
N ASN A 119 8.97 18.16 14.93
CA ASN A 119 9.54 19.51 14.83
C ASN A 119 8.71 20.52 15.62
N SER A 120 7.38 20.47 15.53
CA SER A 120 6.49 21.38 16.27
C SER A 120 6.67 21.28 17.79
N ILE A 121 6.87 20.07 18.31
CA ILE A 121 7.18 19.82 19.73
C ILE A 121 8.55 20.40 20.10
N LYS A 122 9.57 20.16 19.26
CA LYS A 122 10.92 20.69 19.47
C LYS A 122 10.92 22.23 19.51
N ASP A 123 10.15 22.85 18.61
CA ASP A 123 10.04 24.30 18.49
C ASP A 123 9.03 24.91 19.49
N LYS A 124 8.38 24.07 20.33
CA LYS A 124 7.34 24.46 21.31
C LYS A 124 6.18 25.24 20.71
N ASN A 125 5.86 25.02 19.43
CA ASN A 125 4.80 25.73 18.72
C ASN A 125 3.44 25.04 18.91
N ILE A 126 2.67 25.50 19.90
CA ILE A 126 1.39 24.89 20.31
C ILE A 126 0.38 24.83 19.16
N THR A 127 0.26 25.88 18.35
CA THR A 127 -0.70 25.90 17.24
C THR A 127 -0.39 24.82 16.21
N SER A 128 0.90 24.65 15.88
CA SER A 128 1.34 23.60 14.95
C SER A 128 1.18 22.20 15.54
N ILE A 129 1.36 22.03 16.85
CA ILE A 129 1.09 20.76 17.54
C ILE A 129 -0.40 20.40 17.40
N ILE A 130 -1.30 21.33 17.71
CA ILE A 130 -2.75 21.12 17.63
C ILE A 130 -3.16 20.77 16.19
N ILE A 131 -2.66 21.51 15.19
CA ILE A 131 -2.95 21.25 13.78
C ILE A 131 -2.51 19.84 13.37
N ASN A 132 -1.31 19.41 13.78
CA ASN A 132 -0.82 18.06 13.45
C ASN A 132 -1.65 16.96 14.14
N ILE A 133 -2.05 17.15 15.41
CA ILE A 133 -2.91 16.20 16.13
C ILE A 133 -4.27 16.09 15.42
N ILE A 134 -4.88 17.23 15.07
CA ILE A 134 -6.14 17.26 14.32
C ILE A 134 -5.98 16.53 12.98
N ALA A 135 -4.89 16.78 12.24
CA ALA A 135 -4.63 16.13 10.95
C ALA A 135 -4.43 14.60 11.07
N ILE A 136 -3.95 14.10 12.21
CA ILE A 136 -3.86 12.67 12.51
C ILE A 136 -5.25 12.08 12.83
N ILE A 137 -6.06 12.78 13.61
CA ILE A 137 -7.34 12.26 14.12
C ILE A 137 -8.46 12.33 13.07
N ILE A 138 -8.55 13.42 12.30
CA ILE A 138 -9.63 13.65 11.31
C ILE A 138 -9.86 12.45 10.38
N PRO A 139 -8.82 11.86 9.74
CA PRO A 139 -9.02 10.70 8.87
C PRO A 139 -9.71 9.50 9.53
N PHE A 140 -9.45 9.25 10.82
CA PHE A 140 -10.12 8.17 11.56
C PHE A 140 -11.58 8.51 11.83
N ILE A 141 -11.89 9.75 12.20
CA ILE A 141 -13.29 10.21 12.36
C ILE A 141 -14.05 10.07 11.02
N LEU A 142 -13.43 10.49 9.91
CA LEU A 142 -14.00 10.32 8.57
C LEU A 142 -14.22 8.85 8.22
N SER A 143 -13.37 7.94 8.71
CA SER A 143 -13.57 6.50 8.51
C SER A 143 -14.88 6.01 9.11
N PHE A 144 -15.17 6.40 10.36
CA PHE A 144 -16.43 6.05 11.01
C PHE A 144 -17.64 6.67 10.30
N LEU A 145 -17.52 7.90 9.82
CA LEU A 145 -18.58 8.54 9.02
C LEU A 145 -18.85 7.75 7.73
N VAL A 146 -17.81 7.36 6.99
CA VAL A 146 -17.96 6.57 5.75
C VAL A 146 -18.62 5.22 6.04
N THR A 147 -18.17 4.50 7.07
CA THR A 147 -18.79 3.22 7.47
C THR A 147 -20.25 3.40 7.90
N TYR A 148 -20.57 4.47 8.63
CA TYR A 148 -21.95 4.81 8.99
C TYR A 148 -22.82 5.06 7.75
N LEU A 149 -22.31 5.84 6.78
CA LEU A 149 -23.01 6.09 5.52
C LEU A 149 -23.23 4.81 4.72
N MET A 150 -22.25 3.91 4.67
CA MET A 150 -22.39 2.59 4.02
C MET A 150 -23.51 1.76 4.65
N ASN A 151 -23.61 1.75 5.98
CA ASN A 151 -24.65 1.03 6.70
C ASN A 151 -26.04 1.66 6.49
N TYR A 152 -26.13 2.98 6.39
CA TYR A 152 -27.39 3.69 6.14
C TYR A 152 -27.86 3.54 4.68
N ASN A 153 -26.95 3.71 3.72
CA ASN A 153 -27.20 3.55 2.29
C ASN A 153 -25.89 3.18 1.58
N ILE A 154 -25.82 1.93 1.11
CA ILE A 154 -24.59 1.38 0.52
C ILE A 154 -24.03 2.22 -0.63
N SER A 155 -24.91 2.75 -1.51
CA SER A 155 -24.50 3.58 -2.65
C SER A 155 -23.88 4.90 -2.20
N LEU A 156 -24.48 5.57 -1.20
CA LEU A 156 -23.90 6.79 -0.62
C LEU A 156 -22.55 6.53 0.04
N GLY A 157 -22.44 5.41 0.76
CA GLY A 157 -21.19 5.02 1.39
C GLY A 157 -20.06 4.71 0.39
N ILE A 158 -20.37 4.02 -0.71
CA ILE A 158 -19.42 3.76 -1.81
C ILE A 158 -18.96 5.08 -2.45
N LEU A 159 -19.89 6.01 -2.71
CA LEU A 159 -19.54 7.34 -3.23
C LEU A 159 -18.62 8.11 -2.26
N ALA A 160 -18.93 8.07 -0.96
CA ALA A 160 -18.11 8.71 0.06
C ALA A 160 -16.69 8.11 0.12
N PHE A 161 -16.58 6.77 0.08
CA PHE A 161 -15.30 6.07 0.03
C PHE A 161 -14.48 6.43 -1.22
N ASN A 162 -15.12 6.50 -2.38
CA ASN A 162 -14.43 6.83 -3.64
C ASN A 162 -13.75 8.20 -3.60
N ILE A 163 -14.32 9.16 -2.86
CA ILE A 163 -13.81 10.52 -2.71
C ILE A 163 -12.84 10.63 -1.53
N ILE A 164 -13.20 10.05 -0.39
CA ILE A 164 -12.46 10.18 0.87
C ILE A 164 -11.72 8.87 1.12
N PRO A 165 -10.41 8.76 0.85
CA PRO A 165 -9.66 7.63 1.35
C PRO A 165 -9.77 7.62 2.87
N THR A 166 -9.98 6.46 3.48
CA THR A 166 -10.13 6.34 4.94
C THR A 166 -9.17 5.29 5.49
N PRO A 167 -8.38 5.57 6.54
CA PRO A 167 -7.33 4.69 7.04
C PRO A 167 -7.85 3.32 7.54
N LEU A 168 -9.15 3.17 7.80
CA LEU A 168 -9.74 1.89 8.21
C LEU A 168 -10.14 0.99 7.03
N ILE A 169 -10.39 1.57 5.85
CA ILE A 169 -11.00 0.85 4.71
C ILE A 169 -10.02 0.73 3.53
N VAL A 170 -9.04 1.64 3.40
CA VAL A 170 -8.00 1.52 2.38
C VAL A 170 -7.21 0.23 2.54
N GLU A 171 -6.62 -0.23 1.44
CA GLU A 171 -5.82 -1.45 1.40
C GLU A 171 -4.73 -1.48 2.50
N GLY A 172 -4.79 -2.51 3.35
CA GLY A 172 -3.91 -2.75 4.49
C GLY A 172 -4.09 -1.81 5.70
N GLY A 173 -4.91 -0.77 5.58
CA GLY A 173 -5.36 0.11 6.64
C GLY A 173 -4.29 0.53 7.67
N ILE A 174 -4.63 0.41 8.96
CA ILE A 174 -3.76 0.78 10.08
C ILE A 174 -2.43 0.01 10.05
N MET A 175 -2.44 -1.25 9.62
CA MET A 175 -1.25 -2.09 9.57
C MET A 175 -0.19 -1.50 8.63
N TYR A 176 -0.60 -1.01 7.45
CA TYR A 176 0.32 -0.39 6.50
C TYR A 176 0.83 0.97 6.98
N ILE A 177 0.00 1.75 7.69
CA ILE A 177 0.42 3.00 8.34
C ILE A 177 1.49 2.71 9.39
N ALA A 178 1.27 1.73 10.26
CA ALA A 178 2.22 1.32 11.29
C ALA A 178 3.55 0.84 10.67
N MET A 179 3.46 0.02 9.61
CA MET A 179 4.63 -0.48 8.88
C MET A 179 5.44 0.67 8.25
N ALA A 180 4.79 1.62 7.57
CA ALA A 180 5.44 2.78 6.98
C ALA A 180 6.14 3.64 8.04
N LEU A 181 5.48 3.89 9.17
CA LEU A 181 6.08 4.63 10.30
C LEU A 181 7.30 3.91 10.87
N VAL A 182 7.25 2.60 11.05
CA VAL A 182 8.41 1.82 11.51
C VAL A 182 9.57 1.90 10.52
N PHE A 183 9.30 1.76 9.23
CA PHE A 183 10.34 1.88 8.20
C PHE A 183 10.99 3.27 8.18
N HIS A 184 10.22 4.32 8.44
CA HIS A 184 10.72 5.69 8.54
C HIS A 184 11.51 5.97 9.82
N ILE A 185 10.92 5.68 10.97
CA ILE A 185 11.52 5.97 12.29
C ILE A 185 12.80 5.16 12.48
N PHE A 186 12.77 3.89 12.09
CA PHE A 186 13.89 2.95 12.26
C PHE A 186 14.68 2.72 10.98
N LYS A 187 14.77 3.75 10.12
CA LYS A 187 15.43 3.66 8.80
C LYS A 187 16.84 3.04 8.88
N ASP A 188 17.63 3.41 9.89
CA ASP A 188 19.03 2.99 10.08
C ASP A 188 19.15 1.65 10.82
N LYS A 189 18.04 1.13 11.36
CA LYS A 189 18.00 -0.09 12.19
C LYS A 189 17.39 -1.24 11.40
N LYS A 190 18.17 -1.81 10.47
CA LYS A 190 17.75 -2.93 9.59
C LYS A 190 17.06 -4.06 10.36
N TYR A 191 17.65 -4.54 11.45
CA TYR A 191 17.10 -5.64 12.24
C TYR A 191 15.75 -5.32 12.87
N PHE A 192 15.52 -4.06 13.25
CA PHE A 192 14.24 -3.64 13.81
C PHE A 192 13.12 -3.68 12.76
N LYS A 193 13.42 -3.25 11.53
CA LYS A 193 12.48 -3.35 10.39
C LYS A 193 12.11 -4.81 10.10
N ILE A 194 13.10 -5.71 10.08
CA ILE A 194 12.89 -7.15 9.86
C ILE A 194 12.06 -7.77 10.99
N PHE A 195 12.43 -7.47 12.23
CA PHE A 195 11.72 -7.96 13.42
C PHE A 195 10.25 -7.53 13.42
N PHE A 196 9.97 -6.29 13.05
CA PHE A 196 8.60 -5.78 12.99
C PHE A 196 7.76 -6.48 11.90
N ILE A 197 8.33 -6.69 10.70
CA ILE A 197 7.66 -7.48 9.65
C ILE A 197 7.36 -8.89 10.17
N ALA A 198 8.32 -9.54 10.84
CA ALA A 198 8.15 -10.88 11.39
C ALA A 198 7.04 -10.93 12.45
N ILE A 199 7.01 -9.98 13.39
CA ILE A 199 5.95 -9.90 14.42
C ILE A 199 4.57 -9.77 13.79
N ILE A 200 4.40 -8.84 12.84
CA ILE A 200 3.10 -8.65 12.18
C ILE A 200 2.70 -9.92 11.43
N SER A 201 3.64 -10.54 10.73
CA SER A 201 3.39 -11.77 9.98
C SER A 201 2.97 -12.92 10.91
N ILE A 202 3.63 -13.07 12.06
CA ILE A 202 3.31 -14.09 13.07
C ILE A 202 1.95 -13.80 13.71
N PHE A 203 1.65 -12.54 14.04
CA PHE A 203 0.34 -12.15 14.57
C PHE A 203 -0.77 -12.54 13.59
N VAL A 204 -0.62 -12.18 12.31
CA VAL A 204 -1.57 -12.55 11.25
C VAL A 204 -1.63 -14.06 11.05
N PHE A 205 -0.50 -14.78 11.20
CA PHE A 205 -0.47 -16.24 11.10
C PHE A 205 -1.30 -16.90 12.21
N ILE A 206 -1.15 -16.45 13.46
CA ILE A 206 -1.90 -16.96 14.61
C ILE A 206 -3.41 -16.72 14.41
N THR A 207 -3.81 -15.53 13.98
CA THR A 207 -5.21 -15.25 13.67
C THR A 207 -5.72 -16.12 12.52
N SER A 208 -4.88 -16.39 11.51
CA SER A 208 -5.24 -17.24 10.38
C SER A 208 -5.45 -18.70 10.78
N ILE A 209 -4.64 -19.23 11.73
CA ILE A 209 -4.82 -20.59 12.28
C ILE A 209 -6.19 -20.72 12.95
N SER A 210 -6.60 -19.72 13.73
CA SER A 210 -7.89 -19.76 14.42
C SER A 210 -9.10 -19.83 13.47
N LEU A 211 -8.92 -19.41 12.22
CA LEU A 211 -9.95 -19.43 11.17
C LEU A 211 -9.89 -20.69 10.28
N GLY A 212 -8.89 -21.56 10.46
CA GLY A 212 -8.80 -22.86 9.77
C GLY A 212 -8.16 -22.87 8.38
N ASP A 213 -8.06 -21.73 7.70
CA ASP A 213 -7.67 -21.66 6.27
C ASP A 213 -6.41 -20.81 6.01
N ILE A 214 -5.23 -21.30 6.39
CA ILE A 214 -3.97 -20.53 6.34
C ILE A 214 -3.32 -20.43 4.96
N PHE A 215 -3.68 -21.31 4.02
CA PHE A 215 -3.09 -21.36 2.68
C PHE A 215 -4.06 -20.98 1.57
N THR A 216 -5.36 -21.03 1.83
CA THR A 216 -6.45 -20.86 0.84
C THR A 216 -7.12 -19.50 0.96
N LEU A 217 -7.53 -19.10 2.17
CA LEU A 217 -8.26 -17.85 2.40
C LEU A 217 -7.43 -16.81 3.15
N ASN A 218 -6.67 -17.24 4.17
CA ASN A 218 -5.97 -16.35 5.11
C ASN A 218 -4.44 -16.48 4.99
N TYR A 219 -3.90 -16.33 3.78
CA TYR A 219 -2.47 -16.43 3.51
C TYR A 219 -1.71 -15.09 3.67
N GLN A 220 -2.33 -14.07 4.28
CA GLN A 220 -1.74 -12.73 4.44
C GLN A 220 -0.44 -12.73 5.27
N TRP A 221 -0.24 -13.72 6.14
CA TRP A 221 0.99 -13.90 6.92
C TRP A 221 2.24 -14.11 6.03
N MET A 222 2.05 -14.53 4.78
CA MET A 222 3.14 -14.69 3.81
C MET A 222 3.84 -13.37 3.44
N MET A 223 3.34 -12.22 3.91
CA MET A 223 4.08 -10.96 3.86
C MET A 223 5.49 -11.07 4.48
N ILE A 224 5.74 -12.07 5.34
CA ILE A 224 7.06 -12.38 5.90
C ILE A 224 8.14 -12.53 4.83
N PHE A 225 7.81 -13.03 3.64
CA PHE A 225 8.77 -13.21 2.55
C PHE A 225 9.30 -11.89 1.99
N SER A 226 8.67 -10.74 2.30
CA SER A 226 9.22 -9.41 1.98
C SER A 226 10.56 -9.13 2.68
N ILE A 227 10.87 -9.83 3.78
CA ILE A 227 12.14 -9.74 4.50
C ILE A 227 13.32 -10.05 3.56
N ILE A 228 13.19 -11.07 2.69
CA ILE A 228 14.27 -11.50 1.80
C ILE A 228 14.73 -10.34 0.90
N PRO A 229 13.88 -9.77 0.01
CA PRO A 229 14.30 -8.67 -0.84
C PRO A 229 14.66 -7.40 -0.05
N ILE A 230 13.93 -7.05 1.01
CA ILE A 230 14.26 -5.89 1.86
C ILE A 230 15.64 -6.04 2.50
N SER A 231 16.03 -7.25 2.90
CA SER A 231 17.34 -7.52 3.52
C SER A 231 18.50 -7.41 2.52
N LEU A 232 18.23 -7.62 1.24
CA LEU A 232 19.20 -7.52 0.14
C LEU A 232 19.35 -6.08 -0.39
N TYR A 233 18.54 -5.13 0.11
CA TYR A 233 18.58 -3.75 -0.32
C TYR A 233 19.92 -3.08 0.00
N ASN A 234 20.54 -2.46 -1.01
CA ASN A 234 21.87 -1.86 -0.89
C ASN A 234 21.89 -0.35 -0.57
N GLY A 235 20.72 0.27 -0.37
CA GLY A 235 20.60 1.71 -0.10
C GLY A 235 20.66 2.61 -1.34
N LYS A 236 20.80 2.05 -2.55
CA LYS A 236 20.90 2.84 -3.80
C LYS A 236 19.55 2.89 -4.51
N LYS A 237 19.25 4.05 -5.11
CA LYS A 237 18.05 4.27 -5.91
C LYS A 237 18.00 3.38 -7.17
N GLY A 238 19.13 3.23 -7.87
CA GLY A 238 19.19 2.58 -9.19
C GLY A 238 18.63 3.47 -10.31
N LYS A 239 18.16 2.85 -11.41
CA LYS A 239 17.49 3.57 -12.52
C LYS A 239 16.27 4.33 -12.02
N SER A 240 15.95 5.47 -12.64
CA SER A 240 14.85 6.34 -12.19
C SER A 240 13.81 6.52 -13.29
N ASN A 241 12.71 5.76 -13.23
CA ASN A 241 11.50 6.04 -14.00
C ASN A 241 10.31 6.10 -13.05
N LYS A 242 9.89 7.31 -12.67
CA LYS A 242 8.77 7.50 -11.74
C LYS A 242 7.44 7.10 -12.38
N TYR A 243 7.22 7.43 -13.66
CA TYR A 243 5.94 7.24 -14.33
C TYR A 243 5.61 5.77 -14.60
N LEU A 244 6.64 4.94 -14.83
CA LEU A 244 6.47 3.49 -14.99
C LEU A 244 5.57 2.90 -13.90
N PHE A 245 5.89 3.18 -12.63
CA PHE A 245 5.19 2.57 -11.50
C PHE A 245 3.77 3.10 -11.30
N TYR A 246 3.55 4.40 -11.57
CA TYR A 246 2.22 5.02 -11.43
C TYR A 246 1.28 4.60 -12.56
N ILE A 247 1.78 4.42 -13.78
CA ILE A 247 0.96 4.02 -14.95
C ILE A 247 0.74 2.52 -14.96
N TYR A 248 1.77 1.73 -14.62
CA TYR A 248 1.68 0.28 -14.63
C TYR A 248 0.55 -0.22 -13.72
N TYR A 249 0.41 0.35 -12.52
CA TYR A 249 -0.57 -0.15 -11.54
C TYR A 249 -2.03 -0.12 -12.04
N PRO A 250 -2.59 1.01 -12.52
CA PRO A 250 -3.90 0.99 -13.18
C PRO A 250 -3.94 0.13 -14.44
N LEU A 251 -2.92 0.25 -15.30
CA LEU A 251 -2.92 -0.39 -16.62
C LEU A 251 -3.02 -1.92 -16.52
N HIS A 252 -2.21 -2.57 -15.67
CA HIS A 252 -2.23 -4.03 -15.58
C HIS A 252 -3.53 -4.57 -14.94
N ILE A 253 -4.10 -3.90 -13.94
CA ILE A 253 -5.40 -4.27 -13.35
C ILE A 253 -6.49 -4.18 -14.42
N TYR A 254 -6.57 -3.05 -15.13
CA TYR A 254 -7.60 -2.84 -16.15
C TYR A 254 -7.42 -3.78 -17.34
N THR A 255 -6.18 -4.08 -17.72
CA THR A 255 -5.91 -5.07 -18.78
C THR A 255 -6.39 -6.45 -18.37
N LEU A 256 -6.09 -6.91 -17.16
CA LEU A 256 -6.54 -8.22 -16.67
C LEU A 256 -8.07 -8.30 -16.57
N TYR A 257 -8.71 -7.23 -16.10
CA TYR A 257 -10.17 -7.15 -16.04
C TYR A 257 -10.82 -7.18 -17.43
N LEU A 258 -10.29 -6.43 -18.40
CA LEU A 258 -10.80 -6.46 -19.77
C LEU A 258 -10.60 -7.82 -20.42
N ILE A 259 -9.44 -8.47 -20.19
CA ILE A 259 -9.22 -9.85 -20.64
C ILE A 259 -10.30 -10.77 -20.05
N SER A 260 -10.59 -10.63 -18.75
CA SER A 260 -11.65 -11.39 -18.08
C SER A 260 -13.03 -11.19 -18.71
N TYR A 261 -13.36 -9.96 -19.12
CA TYR A 261 -14.60 -9.64 -19.83
C TYR A 261 -14.71 -10.32 -21.20
N PHE A 262 -13.60 -10.45 -21.94
CA PHE A 262 -13.62 -11.08 -23.27
C PHE A 262 -13.53 -12.61 -23.24
N ILE A 263 -13.12 -13.20 -22.11
CA ILE A 263 -13.02 -14.66 -21.95
C ILE A 263 -14.34 -15.28 -21.44
N LEU A 264 -15.15 -14.51 -20.71
CA LEU A 264 -16.52 -14.90 -20.33
C LEU A 264 -17.50 -14.71 -21.48
#